data_AF-A0AAD5HUD7-F1
#
_entry.id   AF-A0AAD5HUD7-F1
#
_cell.length_a   1.000
_cell.length_b   1.000
_cell.length_c   1.000
_cell.angle_alpha   90.00
_cell.angle_beta   90.00
_cell.angle_gamma   90.00
#
_symmetry.space_group_name_H-M   'P 1'
#
loop_
_entity.id
_entity.type
_entity.pdbx_description
1 polymer ?
#
loop_
_entity_poly.entity_id
_entity_poly.type
_entity_poly.pdbx_seq_one_letter_code
_entity_poly.pdbx_strand_id
1 'polypeptide(L)'
;MFRTAVLRSVARVAARPAAVTRFAVAAAPRAATAVVVPKIQSFQGVRFYSAGGALNKEEVEGRIMSLLQGFDKVNDVSNIKPAAHFANDLGLDSLDTVEVVMAIEEEFSIEIPDKDADSIHSVSQAVEYILHQPDAN
;
A
#
# COMPACT_ATOMS: atom_id res chain seq x y z
N MET A 1 72.27 9.68 -25.84
CA MET A 1 72.53 10.50 -27.04
C MET A 1 71.74 9.91 -28.20
N PHE A 2 70.57 10.48 -28.50
CA PHE A 2 69.64 10.01 -29.51
C PHE A 2 70.10 10.42 -30.92
N ARG A 3 70.18 9.47 -31.85
CA ARG A 3 70.59 9.69 -33.25
C ARG A 3 69.49 9.26 -34.22
N THR A 4 68.69 10.25 -34.62
CA THR A 4 68.28 10.63 -35.98
C THR A 4 67.90 9.57 -37.03
N ALA A 5 66.63 9.70 -37.48
CA ALA A 5 66.17 9.92 -38.85
C ALA A 5 66.30 8.79 -39.91
N VAL A 6 65.15 8.32 -40.40
CA VAL A 6 64.99 7.85 -41.78
C VAL A 6 63.79 8.56 -42.40
N LEU A 7 64.11 9.48 -43.31
CA LEU A 7 63.21 10.06 -44.29
C LEU A 7 62.92 9.03 -45.37
N ARG A 8 61.65 8.84 -45.73
CA ARG A 8 61.26 8.29 -47.04
C ARG A 8 60.21 9.20 -47.66
N SER A 9 60.66 9.95 -48.64
CA SER A 9 59.92 10.73 -49.61
C SER A 9 59.37 9.84 -50.74
N VAL A 10 58.21 10.20 -51.32
CA VAL A 10 58.05 10.68 -52.71
C VAL A 10 56.60 10.48 -53.22
N ALA A 11 56.03 11.62 -53.63
CA ALA A 11 55.11 11.94 -54.72
C ALA A 11 53.73 11.25 -54.94
N ARG A 12 52.74 12.16 -54.87
CA ARG A 12 51.47 12.30 -55.60
C ARG A 12 51.33 11.55 -56.93
N VAL A 13 50.13 11.02 -57.16
CA VAL A 13 49.46 10.98 -58.47
C VAL A 13 48.05 11.54 -58.30
N ALA A 14 47.73 12.57 -59.08
CA ALA A 14 46.41 13.16 -59.23
C ALA A 14 45.86 12.79 -60.62
N ALA A 15 44.59 12.37 -60.70
CA ALA A 15 43.79 12.39 -61.93
C ALA A 15 42.29 12.36 -61.53
N ARG A 16 41.65 13.53 -61.43
CA ARG A 16 40.64 14.13 -62.33
C ARG A 16 39.23 13.52 -62.25
N PRO A 17 38.16 14.36 -62.21
CA PRO A 17 36.79 13.93 -61.92
C PRO A 17 36.00 13.63 -63.20
N ALA A 18 35.01 12.75 -63.10
CA ALA A 18 33.96 12.60 -64.11
C ALA A 18 32.61 12.45 -63.41
N ALA A 19 31.89 13.56 -63.30
CA ALA A 19 30.47 13.55 -62.98
C ALA A 19 29.71 13.01 -64.20
N VAL A 20 29.12 11.83 -64.07
CA VAL A 20 28.19 11.28 -65.06
C VAL A 20 26.81 11.24 -64.41
N THR A 21 25.98 12.20 -64.79
CA THR A 21 24.55 12.25 -64.50
C THR A 21 23.88 11.03 -65.15
N ARG A 22 23.41 10.09 -64.33
CA ARG A 22 22.50 9.04 -64.79
C ARG A 22 21.07 9.40 -64.39
N PHE A 23 20.24 9.48 -65.42
CA PHE A 23 18.80 9.70 -65.35
C PHE A 23 18.14 8.76 -64.32
N ALA A 24 17.40 9.36 -63.40
CA ALA A 24 16.55 8.62 -62.47
C ALA A 24 15.37 8.01 -63.24
N VAL A 25 15.34 6.68 -63.34
CA VAL A 25 14.14 5.95 -63.75
C VAL A 25 13.20 5.92 -62.56
N ALA A 26 12.03 6.55 -62.68
CA ALA A 26 10.99 6.53 -61.67
C ALA A 26 10.48 5.10 -61.46
N ALA A 27 10.90 4.46 -60.36
CA ALA A 27 10.29 3.24 -59.86
C ALA A 27 8.96 3.61 -59.18
N ALA A 28 7.84 3.21 -59.77
CA ALA A 28 6.53 3.31 -59.14
C ALA A 28 6.54 2.56 -57.79
N PRO A 29 5.94 3.10 -56.72
CA PRO A 29 5.87 2.37 -55.46
C PRO A 29 4.91 1.20 -55.65
N ARG A 30 5.42 -0.03 -55.55
CA ARG A 30 4.57 -1.21 -55.35
C ARG A 30 3.85 -1.00 -54.02
N ALA A 31 2.53 -0.90 -54.08
CA ALA A 31 1.67 -0.82 -52.92
C ALA A 31 1.96 -2.01 -51.99
N ALA A 32 2.70 -1.76 -50.91
CA ALA A 32 2.79 -2.67 -49.79
C ALA A 32 1.48 -2.54 -49.02
N THR A 33 0.62 -3.55 -49.08
CA THR A 33 -0.53 -3.67 -48.19
C THR A 33 -0.01 -3.81 -46.76
N ALA A 34 0.06 -2.69 -46.05
CA ALA A 34 0.35 -2.66 -44.62
C ALA A 34 -0.79 -3.33 -43.88
N VAL A 35 -0.59 -4.58 -43.45
CA VAL A 35 -1.46 -5.21 -42.46
C VAL A 35 -1.22 -4.47 -41.15
N VAL A 36 -2.12 -3.55 -40.81
CA VAL A 36 -2.15 -2.88 -39.51
C VAL A 36 -2.54 -3.94 -38.48
N VAL A 37 -1.54 -4.55 -37.84
CA VAL A 37 -1.78 -5.32 -36.62
C VAL A 37 -2.12 -4.29 -35.54
N PRO A 38 -3.35 -4.28 -34.99
CA PRO A 38 -3.66 -3.37 -33.90
C PRO A 38 -2.77 -3.77 -32.73
N LYS A 39 -1.90 -2.86 -32.30
CA LYS A 39 -1.19 -2.98 -31.03
C LYS A 39 -2.27 -2.92 -29.95
N ILE A 40 -2.77 -4.09 -29.54
CA ILE A 40 -3.62 -4.22 -28.36
C ILE A 40 -2.80 -3.61 -27.23
N GLN A 41 -3.12 -2.37 -26.88
CA GLN A 41 -2.56 -1.73 -25.71
C GLN A 41 -2.98 -2.62 -24.56
N SER A 42 -2.01 -3.28 -23.96
CA SER A 42 -2.17 -4.00 -22.71
C SER A 42 -2.72 -3.00 -21.71
N PHE A 43 -4.05 -2.99 -21.55
CA PHE A 43 -4.70 -2.38 -20.41
C PHE A 43 -4.17 -3.14 -19.20
N GLN A 44 -3.10 -2.60 -18.61
CA GLN A 44 -2.65 -2.94 -17.27
C GLN A 44 -3.86 -2.62 -16.38
N GLY A 45 -4.67 -3.65 -16.10
CA GLY A 45 -5.79 -3.53 -15.20
C GLY A 45 -5.25 -3.02 -13.87
N VAL A 46 -5.62 -1.79 -13.50
CA VAL A 46 -5.36 -1.25 -12.18
C VAL A 46 -6.08 -2.18 -11.22
N ARG A 47 -5.30 -3.04 -10.56
CA ARG A 47 -5.84 -3.93 -9.54
C ARG A 47 -6.23 -3.05 -8.36
N PHE A 48 -7.53 -2.80 -8.22
CA PHE A 48 -8.10 -2.22 -7.01
C PHE A 48 -8.05 -3.29 -5.92
N TYR A 49 -6.91 -3.37 -5.23
CA TYR A 49 -6.91 -3.97 -3.90
C TYR A 49 -7.74 -3.04 -3.01
N SER A 50 -8.72 -3.57 -2.29
CA SER A 50 -9.32 -2.81 -1.19
C SER A 50 -8.18 -2.47 -0.25
N ALA A 51 -7.75 -1.20 -0.26
CA ALA A 51 -6.87 -0.71 0.78
C ALA A 51 -7.62 -0.97 2.10
N GLY A 52 -7.02 -1.74 3.00
CA GLY A 52 -7.55 -1.97 4.34
C GLY A 52 -7.98 -0.62 4.89
N GLY A 53 -9.29 -0.49 5.12
CA GLY A 53 -9.88 0.77 5.53
C GLY A 53 -9.26 1.17 6.85
N ALA A 54 -8.78 2.40 6.95
CA ALA A 54 -8.44 2.96 8.25
C ALA A 54 -9.65 2.76 9.17
N LEU A 55 -9.43 2.10 10.31
CA LEU A 55 -10.48 1.88 11.29
C LEU A 55 -11.07 3.23 11.70
N ASN A 56 -12.37 3.40 11.48
CA ASN A 56 -13.08 4.57 11.94
C ASN A 56 -13.40 4.39 13.43
N LYS A 57 -13.23 5.46 14.23
CA LYS A 57 -13.54 5.45 15.67
C LYS A 57 -14.92 4.88 15.97
N GLU A 58 -15.91 5.26 15.18
CA GLU A 58 -17.30 4.84 15.30
C GLU A 58 -17.49 3.34 15.07
N GLU A 59 -16.68 2.73 14.19
CA GLU A 59 -16.74 1.29 13.90
C GLU A 59 -16.14 0.48 15.04
N VAL A 60 -14.97 0.91 15.55
CA VAL A 60 -14.32 0.30 16.73
C VAL A 60 -15.25 0.38 17.94
N GLU A 61 -15.82 1.56 18.19
CA GLU A 61 -16.77 1.78 19.29
C GLU A 61 -18.00 0.87 19.15
N GLY A 62 -18.56 0.78 17.94
CA GLY A 62 -19.70 -0.09 17.66
C GLY A 62 -19.40 -1.57 17.92
N ARG A 63 -18.24 -2.07 17.48
CA ARG A 63 -17.81 -3.45 17.72
C ARG A 63 -17.63 -3.75 19.21
N ILE A 64 -16.97 -2.86 19.95
CA ILE A 64 -16.79 -3.01 21.41
C ILE A 64 -18.13 -2.98 22.13
N MET A 65 -19.06 -2.10 21.74
CA MET A 65 -20.41 -2.07 22.31
C MET A 65 -21.17 -3.37 22.05
N SER A 66 -21.05 -3.95 20.85
CA SER A 66 -21.64 -5.25 20.54
C SER A 66 -21.03 -6.38 21.37
N LEU A 67 -19.71 -6.33 21.62
CA LEU A 67 -19.02 -7.29 22.48
C LEU A 67 -19.54 -7.22 23.92
N LEU A 68 -19.65 -6.01 24.49
CA LEU A 68 -20.16 -5.80 25.84
C LEU A 68 -21.62 -6.21 26.02
N GLN A 69 -22.45 -6.13 24.98
CA GLN A 69 -23.83 -6.62 25.00
C GLN A 69 -23.92 -8.15 25.07
N GLY A 70 -22.92 -8.86 24.55
CA GLY A 70 -22.83 -10.32 24.61
C GLY A 70 -22.23 -10.85 25.92
N PHE A 71 -21.79 -9.97 26.82
CA PHE A 71 -21.17 -10.35 28.08
C PHE A 71 -22.22 -10.59 29.16
N ASP A 72 -22.36 -11.83 29.62
CA ASP A 72 -23.39 -12.25 30.60
C ASP A 72 -23.33 -11.50 31.94
N LYS A 73 -22.17 -10.92 32.28
CA LYS A 73 -21.95 -10.18 33.53
C LYS A 73 -22.45 -8.73 33.46
N VAL A 74 -22.79 -8.22 32.27
CA VAL A 74 -23.33 -6.88 32.08
C VAL A 74 -24.86 -6.94 32.15
N ASN A 75 -25.42 -6.54 33.29
CA ASN A 75 -26.86 -6.67 33.55
C ASN A 75 -27.72 -5.59 32.84
N ASP A 76 -27.15 -4.40 32.60
CA ASP A 76 -27.89 -3.23 32.10
C ASP A 76 -27.29 -2.69 30.79
N VAL A 77 -27.89 -3.07 29.66
CA VAL A 77 -27.53 -2.55 28.33
C VAL A 77 -27.65 -1.02 28.25
N SER A 78 -28.50 -0.42 29.08
CA SER A 78 -28.71 1.04 29.14
C SER A 78 -27.52 1.79 29.75
N ASN A 79 -26.66 1.10 30.50
CA ASN A 79 -25.47 1.69 31.13
C ASN A 79 -24.23 1.59 30.24
N ILE A 80 -24.28 0.84 29.14
CA ILE A 80 -23.21 0.75 28.15
C ILE A 80 -23.14 2.08 27.40
N LYS A 81 -22.25 2.97 27.88
CA LYS A 81 -21.95 4.27 27.27
C LYS A 81 -20.47 4.31 26.92
N PRO A 82 -20.07 5.10 25.92
CA PRO A 82 -18.65 5.22 25.57
C PRO A 82 -17.79 5.78 26.70
N ALA A 83 -18.38 6.61 27.58
CA ALA A 83 -17.71 7.16 28.75
C ALA A 83 -17.88 6.31 30.02
N ALA A 84 -18.57 5.16 29.94
CA ALA A 84 -18.82 4.31 31.11
C ALA A 84 -17.52 3.64 31.57
N HIS A 85 -17.34 3.58 32.88
CA HIS A 85 -16.24 2.90 33.53
C HIS A 85 -16.61 1.44 33.82
N PHE A 86 -15.73 0.49 33.47
CA PHE A 86 -15.99 -0.94 33.60
C PHE A 86 -16.32 -1.37 35.05
N ALA A 87 -15.50 -0.95 36.02
CA ALA A 87 -15.75 -1.24 37.43
C ALA A 87 -16.90 -0.42 38.05
N ASN A 88 -16.93 0.91 37.84
CA ASN A 88 -17.85 1.79 38.58
C ASN A 88 -19.27 1.83 38.00
N ASP A 89 -19.42 1.82 36.67
CA ASP A 89 -20.72 1.97 36.01
C ASP A 89 -21.32 0.62 35.59
N LEU A 90 -20.48 -0.29 35.08
CA LEU A 90 -20.91 -1.62 34.65
C LEU A 90 -20.82 -2.66 35.79
N GLY A 91 -20.14 -2.34 36.89
CA GLY A 91 -20.04 -3.21 38.06
C GLY A 91 -19.22 -4.48 37.82
N LEU A 92 -18.32 -4.45 36.84
CA LEU A 92 -17.44 -5.58 36.53
C LEU A 92 -16.36 -5.72 37.62
N ASP A 93 -16.09 -6.96 38.04
CA ASP A 93 -14.98 -7.24 38.94
C ASP A 93 -13.64 -7.13 38.18
N SER A 94 -12.55 -6.99 38.92
CA SER A 94 -11.16 -7.03 38.44
C SER A 94 -10.83 -8.22 37.54
N LEU A 95 -11.46 -9.38 37.77
CA LEU A 95 -11.30 -10.55 36.91
C LEU A 95 -12.12 -10.42 35.62
N ASP A 96 -13.32 -9.86 35.72
CA ASP A 96 -14.21 -9.65 34.57
C ASP A 96 -13.63 -8.62 33.60
N THR A 97 -12.95 -7.59 34.12
CA THR A 97 -12.24 -6.62 33.28
C THR A 97 -11.14 -7.25 32.44
N VAL A 98 -10.44 -8.26 32.97
CA VAL A 98 -9.43 -9.02 32.21
C VAL A 98 -10.09 -9.84 31.11
N GLU A 99 -11.22 -10.50 31.40
CA GLU A 99 -11.98 -11.27 30.40
C GLU A 99 -12.47 -10.36 29.25
N VAL A 100 -12.94 -9.15 29.55
CA VAL A 100 -13.37 -8.17 28.53
C VAL A 100 -12.20 -7.71 27.67
N VAL A 101 -11.04 -7.42 28.26
CA VAL A 101 -9.85 -7.01 27.51
C VAL A 101 -9.39 -8.13 26.57
N MET A 102 -9.34 -9.37 27.06
CA MET A 102 -9.00 -10.53 26.23
C MET A 102 -9.95 -10.72 25.04
N ALA A 103 -11.26 -10.48 25.25
CA ALA A 103 -12.22 -10.58 24.16
C ALA A 103 -12.05 -9.46 23.13
N ILE A 104 -11.68 -8.24 23.57
CA ILE A 104 -11.34 -7.12 22.69
C ILE A 104 -10.06 -7.44 21.89
N GLU A 105 -9.04 -8.03 22.51
CA GLU A 105 -7.82 -8.49 21.84
C GLU A 105 -8.12 -9.49 20.72
N GLU A 106 -9.00 -10.47 20.99
CA GLU A 106 -9.42 -11.46 20.01
C GLU A 106 -10.20 -10.84 18.85
N GLU A 107 -11.14 -9.92 19.13
CA GLU A 107 -11.97 -9.25 18.12
C GLU A 107 -11.13 -8.42 17.12
N PHE A 108 -10.13 -7.70 17.61
CA PHE A 108 -9.26 -6.86 16.76
C PHE A 108 -7.95 -7.53 16.36
N SER A 109 -7.72 -8.77 16.79
CA SER A 109 -6.48 -9.53 16.57
C SER A 109 -5.22 -8.75 16.98
N ILE A 110 -5.27 -8.11 18.15
CA ILE A 110 -4.17 -7.32 18.73
C ILE A 110 -3.68 -7.96 20.03
N GLU A 111 -2.47 -7.62 20.46
CA GLU A 111 -1.94 -7.98 21.77
C GLU A 111 -1.81 -6.71 22.62
N ILE A 112 -2.49 -6.66 23.77
CA ILE A 112 -2.38 -5.56 24.74
C ILE A 112 -1.55 -6.07 25.92
N PRO A 113 -0.41 -5.45 26.24
CA PRO A 113 0.35 -5.87 27.42
C PRO A 113 -0.44 -5.57 28.70
N ASP A 114 -0.34 -6.46 29.70
CA ASP A 114 -1.06 -6.33 30.99
C ASP A 114 -0.96 -4.93 31.62
N LYS A 115 0.19 -4.27 31.48
CA LYS A 115 0.44 -2.93 32.03
C LYS A 115 -0.46 -1.86 31.41
N ASP A 116 -0.75 -1.99 30.13
CA ASP A 116 -1.60 -1.05 29.40
C ASP A 116 -3.06 -1.46 29.57
N ALA A 117 -3.37 -2.76 29.60
CA ALA A 117 -4.69 -3.29 29.94
C ALA A 117 -5.20 -2.79 31.31
N ASP A 118 -4.34 -2.79 32.33
CA ASP A 118 -4.65 -2.27 33.67
C ASP A 118 -5.01 -0.77 33.66
N SER A 119 -4.53 -0.01 32.68
CA SER A 119 -4.82 1.42 32.56
C SER A 119 -6.11 1.74 31.79
N ILE A 120 -6.69 0.73 31.12
CA ILE A 120 -7.91 0.85 30.33
C ILE A 120 -9.11 0.60 31.25
N HIS A 121 -9.77 1.68 31.63
CA HIS A 121 -10.89 1.67 32.57
C HIS A 121 -12.24 1.98 31.93
N SER A 122 -12.25 2.55 30.72
CA SER A 122 -13.46 2.90 29.98
C SER A 122 -13.40 2.48 28.52
N VAL A 123 -14.57 2.39 27.90
CA VAL A 123 -14.71 2.08 26.46
C VAL A 123 -13.99 3.12 25.61
N SER A 124 -14.10 4.40 25.94
CA SER A 124 -13.40 5.47 25.22
C SER A 124 -11.88 5.30 25.19
N GLN A 125 -11.29 4.84 26.30
CA GLN A 125 -9.85 4.58 26.38
C GLN A 125 -9.45 3.35 25.55
N ALA A 126 -10.26 2.29 25.60
CA ALA A 126 -10.03 1.11 24.77
C ALA A 126 -10.06 1.46 23.27
N VAL A 127 -11.05 2.25 22.84
CA VAL A 127 -11.15 2.74 21.46
C VAL A 127 -9.92 3.56 21.06
N GLU A 128 -9.50 4.49 21.93
CA GLU A 128 -8.33 5.32 21.66
C GLU A 128 -7.04 4.50 21.57
N TYR A 129 -6.90 3.46 22.40
CA TYR A 129 -5.77 2.54 22.34
C TYR A 129 -5.75 1.77 21.01
N ILE A 130 -6.89 1.20 20.60
CA ILE A 130 -7.02 0.43 19.35
C ILE A 130 -6.70 1.30 18.13
N LEU A 131 -7.16 2.56 18.11
CA LEU A 131 -6.88 3.49 17.01
C LEU A 131 -5.41 3.88 16.88
N HIS A 132 -4.66 3.85 17.98
CA HIS A 132 -3.21 4.07 17.93
C HIS A 132 -2.46 2.84 17.43
N GLN A 133 -3.09 1.66 17.42
CA GLN A 133 -2.46 0.44 16.97
C GLN A 133 -2.65 0.24 15.45
N PRO A 134 -1.56 0.23 14.65
CA PRO A 134 -1.65 0.14 13.20
C PRO A 134 -2.07 -1.24 12.69
N ASP A 135 -2.05 -2.26 13.56
CA ASP A 135 -2.34 -3.66 13.22
C ASP A 135 -3.81 -4.07 13.48
N ALA A 136 -4.61 -3.19 14.07
CA ALA A 136 -6.03 -3.45 14.29
C ALA A 136 -6.79 -3.43 12.95
N ASN A 137 -7.57 -4.49 12.67
CA ASN A 137 -8.32 -4.71 11.41
C ASN A 137 -9.84 -4.75 11.59
#